data_AF-A0A2H9U6I9-F1
#
_entry.id   AF-A0A2H9U6I9-F1
#
_cell.length_a   1.000
_cell.length_b   1.000
_cell.length_c   1.000
_cell.angle_alpha   90.00
_cell.angle_beta   90.00
_cell.angle_gamma   90.00
#
_symmetry.space_group_name_H-M   'P 1'
#
loop_
_entity.id
_entity.type
_entity.pdbx_description
1 polymer ?
#
loop_
_entity_poly.entity_id
_entity_poly.type
_entity_poly.pdbx_seq_one_letter_code
_entity_poly.pdbx_strand_id
1 'polypeptide(L)'
;DDAVLASNTSTIPISLLAKGLKRPQNFCGMHFFNPVHRMPLVEIIRGEQTSDETINRVVAYAAAMGKSPVVVNDCPGFFVNRVLFPYFFGFNKLVADGADFAAVDKVMEKEFGWPMGPAYLLDVVGIDTGHHAGDVMAQGFPARMSKEGRTAIDVMYEVNRFGQKNSKGFYAYEQDKKGKPKKVADAASYELLAPIAKPKQDFDKDAIIARMMIPMINEVVLCLEEGIVATPAEADIALVYGLGFPPFRGGVFRYLDTIGLAAYVAQADQYADLGPLYRVSDRLREMAAQGNTFY
;
A
#
# COMPACT_ATOMS: atom_id res chain seq x y z
N ASP A 1 -25.88 -4.21 -26.63
CA ASP A 1 -24.70 -3.37 -26.99
C ASP A 1 -24.32 -2.35 -25.92
N ASP A 2 -25.04 -2.34 -24.80
CA ASP A 2 -24.97 -1.43 -23.65
C ASP A 2 -24.44 -2.11 -22.38
N ALA A 3 -23.92 -3.34 -22.50
CA ALA A 3 -23.29 -4.05 -21.41
C ALA A 3 -22.03 -3.31 -20.95
N VAL A 4 -21.89 -3.18 -19.62
CA VAL A 4 -20.68 -2.68 -18.96
C VAL A 4 -19.72 -3.83 -18.76
N LEU A 5 -18.44 -3.60 -19.06
CA LEU A 5 -17.34 -4.50 -18.78
C LEU A 5 -16.53 -3.93 -17.61
N ALA A 6 -16.10 -4.78 -16.68
CA ALA A 6 -15.25 -4.38 -15.57
C ALA A 6 -14.05 -5.32 -15.44
N SER A 7 -12.90 -4.76 -15.04
CA SER A 7 -11.68 -5.53 -14.78
C SER A 7 -11.33 -5.53 -13.29
N ASN A 8 -10.95 -6.70 -12.76
CA ASN A 8 -10.42 -6.87 -11.39
C ASN A 8 -8.88 -6.90 -11.37
N THR A 9 -8.23 -6.26 -12.34
CA THR A 9 -6.76 -6.08 -12.30
C THR A 9 -6.36 -5.33 -11.03
N SER A 10 -5.16 -5.59 -10.51
CA SER A 10 -4.65 -4.95 -9.28
C SER A 10 -3.61 -3.86 -9.53
N THR A 11 -2.94 -3.88 -10.69
CA THR A 11 -1.81 -2.97 -11.00
C THR A 11 -1.79 -2.45 -12.44
N ILE A 12 -2.39 -3.17 -13.40
CA ILE A 12 -2.44 -2.74 -14.80
C ILE A 12 -3.47 -1.60 -14.94
N PRO A 13 -3.08 -0.43 -15.48
CA PRO A 13 -4.01 0.69 -15.68
C PRO A 13 -5.21 0.33 -16.57
N ILE A 14 -6.39 0.80 -16.19
CA ILE A 14 -7.66 0.57 -16.91
C ILE A 14 -7.61 1.21 -18.29
N SER A 15 -7.02 2.39 -18.42
CA SER A 15 -6.90 3.11 -19.70
C SER A 15 -6.00 2.36 -20.68
N LEU A 16 -5.04 1.56 -20.18
CA LEU A 16 -4.24 0.68 -21.03
C LEU A 16 -5.08 -0.48 -21.57
N LEU A 17 -5.85 -1.15 -20.70
CA LEU A 17 -6.74 -2.25 -21.10
C LEU A 17 -7.85 -1.78 -22.05
N ALA A 18 -8.32 -0.53 -21.88
CA ALA A 18 -9.35 0.08 -22.69
C ALA A 18 -8.95 0.23 -24.18
N LYS A 19 -7.66 0.33 -24.51
CA LYS A 19 -7.17 0.50 -25.89
C LYS A 19 -7.57 -0.64 -26.82
N GLY A 20 -7.81 -1.84 -26.27
CA GLY A 20 -8.25 -3.01 -27.05
C GLY A 20 -9.77 -3.07 -27.29
N LEU A 21 -10.55 -2.14 -26.74
CA LEU A 21 -12.01 -2.19 -26.75
C LEU A 21 -12.62 -1.23 -27.78
N LYS A 22 -13.71 -1.66 -28.41
CA LYS A 22 -14.48 -0.82 -29.35
C LYS A 22 -15.40 0.20 -28.66
N ARG A 23 -15.70 0.00 -27.37
CA ARG A 23 -16.60 0.82 -26.57
C ARG A 23 -16.01 1.08 -25.17
N PRO A 24 -14.86 1.78 -25.09
CA PRO A 24 -14.15 2.01 -23.84
C PRO A 24 -14.97 2.83 -22.82
N GLN A 25 -15.98 3.58 -23.27
CA GLN A 25 -16.90 4.28 -22.39
C GLN A 25 -17.73 3.37 -21.48
N ASN A 26 -17.90 2.10 -21.88
CA ASN A 26 -18.60 1.07 -21.12
C ASN A 26 -17.63 0.18 -20.31
N PHE A 27 -16.37 0.58 -20.14
CA PHE A 27 -15.35 -0.21 -19.45
C PHE A 27 -14.73 0.56 -18.29
N CYS A 28 -14.57 -0.10 -17.13
CA CYS A 28 -13.92 0.47 -15.96
C CYS A 28 -13.17 -0.61 -15.14
N GLY A 29 -12.50 -0.20 -14.07
CA GLY A 29 -12.02 -1.12 -13.04
C GLY A 29 -13.07 -1.37 -11.96
N MET A 30 -13.12 -2.60 -11.45
CA MET A 30 -13.89 -3.00 -10.28
C MET A 30 -13.01 -3.95 -9.46
N HIS A 31 -12.13 -3.35 -8.65
CA HIS A 31 -11.07 -4.04 -7.94
C HIS A 31 -11.54 -4.46 -6.54
N PHE A 32 -11.58 -5.77 -6.31
CA PHE A 32 -11.88 -6.41 -5.04
C PHE A 32 -10.60 -6.78 -4.30
N PHE A 33 -10.69 -6.84 -2.97
CA PHE A 33 -9.59 -7.18 -2.09
C PHE A 33 -9.76 -8.58 -1.51
N ASN A 34 -8.68 -9.38 -1.48
CA ASN A 34 -8.70 -10.73 -0.94
C ASN A 34 -8.59 -10.72 0.60
N PRO A 35 -9.43 -11.46 1.36
CA PRO A 35 -10.57 -12.28 0.91
C PRO A 35 -11.82 -11.48 0.58
N VAL A 36 -12.36 -11.69 -0.63
CA VAL A 36 -13.47 -10.91 -1.18
C VAL A 36 -14.68 -10.86 -0.26
N HIS A 37 -15.00 -11.93 0.47
CA HIS A 37 -16.15 -11.94 1.38
C HIS A 37 -15.93 -11.16 2.69
N ARG A 38 -14.67 -10.90 3.09
CA ARG A 38 -14.36 -10.17 4.34
C ARG A 38 -14.00 -8.72 4.10
N MET A 39 -13.34 -8.42 2.98
CA MET A 39 -12.92 -7.07 2.66
C MET A 39 -14.13 -6.27 2.15
N PRO A 40 -14.56 -5.20 2.84
CA PRO A 40 -15.74 -4.46 2.45
C PRO A 40 -15.50 -3.53 1.26
N LEU A 41 -14.25 -3.09 1.04
CA LEU A 41 -13.91 -2.18 -0.05
C LEU A 41 -14.07 -2.82 -1.43
N VAL A 42 -14.60 -2.04 -2.37
CA VAL A 42 -14.40 -2.22 -3.81
C VAL A 42 -13.88 -0.90 -4.38
N GLU A 43 -12.70 -0.93 -4.96
CA GLU A 43 -12.11 0.24 -5.62
C GLU A 43 -12.61 0.26 -7.07
N ILE A 44 -13.31 1.32 -7.46
CA ILE A 44 -13.91 1.49 -8.79
C ILE A 44 -13.06 2.49 -9.56
N ILE A 45 -12.39 2.01 -10.60
CA ILE A 45 -11.37 2.79 -11.30
C ILE A 45 -11.95 3.36 -12.58
N ARG A 46 -11.93 4.70 -12.68
CA ARG A 46 -12.32 5.45 -13.87
C ARG A 46 -11.13 5.56 -14.82
N GLY A 47 -11.21 4.88 -15.96
CA GLY A 47 -10.28 5.09 -17.07
C GLY A 47 -10.59 6.39 -17.81
N GLU A 48 -9.65 6.86 -18.64
CA GLU A 48 -9.75 8.15 -19.36
C GLU A 48 -11.04 8.32 -20.17
N GLN A 49 -11.57 7.22 -20.74
CA GLN A 49 -12.76 7.25 -21.60
C GLN A 49 -14.02 6.73 -20.91
N THR A 50 -13.93 6.26 -19.65
CA THR A 50 -15.05 5.67 -18.92
C THR A 50 -16.13 6.72 -18.66
N SER A 51 -17.39 6.43 -18.99
CA SER A 51 -18.50 7.36 -18.75
C SER A 51 -18.97 7.37 -17.29
N ASP A 52 -19.56 8.48 -16.86
CA ASP A 52 -20.21 8.57 -15.54
C ASP A 52 -21.33 7.55 -15.38
N GLU A 53 -22.09 7.26 -16.45
CA GLU A 53 -23.14 6.23 -16.41
C GLU A 53 -22.56 4.85 -16.08
N THR A 54 -21.42 4.49 -16.67
CA THR A 54 -20.71 3.24 -16.38
C THR A 54 -20.26 3.18 -14.94
N ILE A 55 -19.64 4.25 -14.43
CA ILE A 55 -19.22 4.33 -13.02
C ILE A 55 -20.43 4.19 -12.09
N ASN A 56 -21.51 4.92 -12.35
CA ASN A 56 -22.73 4.88 -11.52
C ASN A 56 -23.35 3.48 -11.48
N ARG A 57 -23.39 2.77 -12.62
CA ARG A 57 -23.88 1.39 -12.67
C ARG A 57 -23.01 0.43 -11.84
N VAL A 58 -21.69 0.58 -11.90
CA VAL A 58 -20.74 -0.29 -11.18
C VAL A 58 -20.73 0.02 -9.69
N VAL A 59 -20.84 1.30 -9.30
CA VAL A 59 -21.04 1.75 -7.90
C VAL A 59 -22.32 1.16 -7.33
N ALA A 60 -23.44 1.29 -8.06
CA ALA A 60 -24.72 0.73 -7.64
C ALA A 60 -24.65 -0.81 -7.49
N TYR A 61 -23.94 -1.48 -8.40
CA TYR A 61 -23.74 -2.93 -8.33
C TYR A 61 -22.88 -3.35 -7.12
N ALA A 62 -21.77 -2.65 -6.85
CA ALA A 62 -20.95 -2.88 -5.65
C ALA A 62 -21.77 -2.70 -4.36
N ALA A 63 -22.52 -1.60 -4.25
CA ALA A 63 -23.38 -1.33 -3.11
C ALA A 63 -24.47 -2.40 -2.93
N ALA A 64 -25.09 -2.88 -4.02
CA ALA A 64 -26.08 -3.95 -3.97
C ALA A 64 -25.52 -5.29 -3.47
N MET A 65 -24.21 -5.52 -3.61
CA MET A 65 -23.52 -6.68 -3.02
C MET A 65 -23.15 -6.49 -1.54
N GLY A 66 -23.53 -5.38 -0.92
CA GLY A 66 -23.13 -5.04 0.45
C GLY A 66 -21.67 -4.62 0.57
N LYS A 67 -21.07 -4.13 -0.52
CA LYS A 67 -19.72 -3.55 -0.54
C LYS A 67 -19.75 -2.05 -0.36
N SER A 68 -18.62 -1.50 0.05
CA SER A 68 -18.36 -0.07 0.14
C SER A 68 -17.52 0.37 -1.05
N PRO A 69 -18.14 0.87 -2.14
CA PRO A 69 -17.41 1.34 -3.30
C PRO A 69 -16.70 2.67 -3.01
N VAL A 70 -15.48 2.82 -3.51
CA VAL A 70 -14.76 4.10 -3.60
C VAL A 70 -14.32 4.31 -5.04
N VAL A 71 -14.64 5.48 -5.61
CA VAL A 71 -14.27 5.80 -6.99
C VAL A 71 -12.89 6.46 -6.98
N VAL A 72 -12.01 5.98 -7.85
CA VAL A 72 -10.66 6.54 -8.04
C VAL A 72 -10.36 6.71 -9.52
N ASN A 73 -9.48 7.66 -9.86
CA ASN A 73 -8.98 7.81 -11.23
C ASN A 73 -7.87 6.79 -11.52
N ASP A 74 -7.75 6.43 -12.78
CA ASP A 74 -6.78 5.45 -13.25
C ASP A 74 -5.33 5.96 -13.13
N CYS A 75 -4.51 5.15 -12.48
CA CYS A 75 -3.06 5.28 -12.46
C CYS A 75 -2.42 3.92 -12.11
N PRO A 76 -1.11 3.72 -12.33
CA PRO A 76 -0.43 2.49 -11.92
C PRO A 76 -0.64 2.22 -10.42
N GLY A 77 -1.26 1.08 -10.09
CA GLY A 77 -1.58 0.71 -8.70
C GLY A 77 -2.79 1.41 -8.07
N PHE A 78 -3.52 2.24 -8.83
CA PHE A 78 -4.74 2.93 -8.40
C PHE A 78 -4.53 3.76 -7.13
N PHE A 79 -5.38 3.64 -6.12
CA PHE A 79 -5.17 4.30 -4.84
C PHE A 79 -4.56 3.34 -3.82
N VAL A 80 -5.23 2.22 -3.53
CA VAL A 80 -4.87 1.38 -2.38
C VAL A 80 -3.50 0.72 -2.55
N ASN A 81 -3.24 0.11 -3.71
CA ASN A 81 -1.95 -0.52 -3.94
C ASN A 81 -0.86 0.54 -4.10
N ARG A 82 -1.14 1.63 -4.79
CA ARG A 82 -0.19 2.74 -4.99
C ARG A 82 0.39 3.25 -3.68
N VAL A 83 -0.42 3.44 -2.65
CA VAL A 83 0.05 3.95 -1.35
C VAL A 83 0.65 2.86 -0.46
N LEU A 84 0.30 1.59 -0.69
CA LEU A 84 0.87 0.45 0.04
C LEU A 84 2.33 0.15 -0.38
N PHE A 85 2.72 0.40 -1.63
CA PHE A 85 4.11 0.12 -2.06
C PHE A 85 5.16 0.99 -1.35
N PRO A 86 4.98 2.31 -1.20
CA PRO A 86 5.85 3.14 -0.37
C PRO A 86 6.02 2.63 1.07
N TYR A 87 4.96 2.09 1.67
CA TYR A 87 5.04 1.43 2.98
C TYR A 87 6.01 0.24 2.97
N PHE A 88 5.93 -0.62 1.94
CA PHE A 88 6.89 -1.73 1.76
C PHE A 88 8.30 -1.27 1.40
N PHE A 89 8.46 -0.15 0.70
CA PHE A 89 9.78 0.42 0.41
C PHE A 89 10.43 0.96 1.67
N GLY A 90 9.67 1.60 2.57
CA GLY A 90 10.13 1.96 3.90
C GLY A 90 10.58 0.75 4.72
N PHE A 91 9.82 -0.35 4.66
CA PHE A 91 10.20 -1.63 5.27
C PHE A 91 11.51 -2.19 4.70
N ASN A 92 11.63 -2.26 3.37
CA ASN A 92 12.86 -2.73 2.72
C ASN A 92 14.07 -1.88 3.14
N LYS A 93 13.89 -0.56 3.27
CA LYS A 93 14.96 0.34 3.70
C LYS A 93 15.34 0.13 5.17
N LEU A 94 14.37 -0.12 6.05
CA LEU A 94 14.63 -0.49 7.44
C LEU A 94 15.43 -1.78 7.54
N VAL A 95 15.04 -2.83 6.79
CA VAL A 95 15.77 -4.10 6.75
C VAL A 95 17.18 -3.91 6.20
N ALA A 96 17.33 -3.15 5.11
CA ALA A 96 18.64 -2.81 4.54
C ALA A 96 19.52 -2.03 5.52
N ASP A 97 18.93 -1.20 6.38
CA ASP A 97 19.65 -0.47 7.43
C ASP A 97 19.90 -1.31 8.71
N GLY A 98 19.59 -2.60 8.70
CA GLY A 98 19.92 -3.53 9.78
C GLY A 98 18.81 -3.73 10.82
N ALA A 99 17.57 -3.29 10.53
CA ALA A 99 16.44 -3.56 11.41
C ALA A 99 16.02 -5.04 11.38
N ASP A 100 15.62 -5.57 12.53
CA ASP A 100 14.98 -6.89 12.61
C ASP A 100 13.54 -6.81 12.09
N PHE A 101 13.25 -7.48 10.97
CA PHE A 101 11.92 -7.47 10.37
C PHE A 101 10.82 -7.95 11.32
N ALA A 102 11.13 -8.87 12.24
CA ALA A 102 10.17 -9.36 13.22
C ALA A 102 9.87 -8.31 14.31
N ALA A 103 10.86 -7.49 14.66
CA ALA A 103 10.66 -6.35 15.55
C ALA A 103 9.83 -5.26 14.87
N VAL A 104 10.07 -4.99 13.58
CA VAL A 104 9.26 -4.07 12.78
C VAL A 104 7.80 -4.52 12.73
N ASP A 105 7.54 -5.80 12.42
CA ASP A 105 6.19 -6.39 12.48
C ASP A 105 5.53 -6.14 13.84
N LYS A 106 6.24 -6.44 14.93
CA LYS A 106 5.71 -6.27 16.29
C LYS A 106 5.36 -4.81 16.58
N VAL A 107 6.18 -3.85 16.20
CA VAL A 107 5.90 -2.42 16.42
C VAL A 107 4.69 -1.97 15.61
N MET A 108 4.62 -2.34 14.32
CA MET A 108 3.50 -1.93 13.47
C MET A 108 2.17 -2.58 13.92
N GLU A 109 2.21 -3.80 14.43
CA GLU A 109 1.02 -4.49 14.96
C GLU A 109 0.59 -3.96 16.34
N LYS A 110 1.53 -3.81 17.27
CA LYS A 110 1.21 -3.56 18.69
C LYS A 110 1.16 -2.08 19.07
N GLU A 111 1.99 -1.25 18.45
CA GLU A 111 2.07 0.18 18.78
C GLU A 111 1.27 1.01 17.77
N PHE A 112 1.43 0.75 16.47
CA PHE A 112 0.66 1.48 15.45
C PHE A 112 -0.78 0.96 15.34
N GLY A 113 -0.96 -0.36 15.40
CA GLY A 113 -2.28 -1.02 15.42
C GLY A 113 -2.68 -1.70 14.11
N TRP A 114 -1.75 -1.94 13.18
CA TRP A 114 -2.04 -2.70 11.97
C TRP A 114 -2.47 -4.14 12.33
N PRO A 115 -3.42 -4.75 11.60
CA PRO A 115 -3.78 -6.15 11.79
C PRO A 115 -2.61 -7.11 11.50
N MET A 116 -1.69 -6.73 10.61
CA MET A 116 -0.53 -7.52 10.20
C MET A 116 0.67 -6.59 9.98
N GLY A 117 1.84 -6.96 10.48
CA GLY A 117 3.09 -6.26 10.20
C GLY A 117 3.53 -6.38 8.73
N PRO A 118 4.46 -5.54 8.25
CA PRO A 118 4.85 -5.50 6.84
C PRO A 118 5.42 -6.82 6.31
N ALA A 119 6.27 -7.52 7.07
CA ALA A 119 6.86 -8.78 6.65
C ALA A 119 5.79 -9.87 6.55
N TYR A 120 4.92 -9.95 7.56
CA TYR A 120 3.81 -10.90 7.54
C TYR A 120 2.79 -10.60 6.44
N LEU A 121 2.48 -9.32 6.20
CA LEU A 121 1.58 -8.91 5.12
C LEU A 121 2.16 -9.28 3.75
N LEU A 122 3.45 -9.03 3.52
CA LEU A 122 4.14 -9.44 2.29
C LEU A 122 4.07 -10.95 2.05
N ASP A 123 4.19 -11.77 3.10
CA ASP A 123 4.03 -13.22 2.97
C ASP A 123 2.59 -13.65 2.66
N VAL A 124 1.58 -12.92 3.15
CA VAL A 124 0.16 -13.18 2.86
C VAL A 124 -0.18 -12.79 1.42
N VAL A 125 0.29 -11.62 0.97
CA VAL A 125 0.11 -11.12 -0.41
C VAL A 125 0.87 -12.01 -1.42
N GLY A 126 2.04 -12.50 -1.01
CA GLY A 126 2.96 -13.25 -1.82
C GLY A 126 4.14 -12.38 -2.27
N ILE A 127 5.35 -12.85 -2.03
CA ILE A 127 6.58 -12.10 -2.34
C ILE A 127 6.76 -11.88 -3.84
N ASP A 128 6.38 -12.85 -4.67
CA ASP A 128 6.41 -12.69 -6.13
C ASP A 128 5.36 -11.70 -6.65
N THR A 129 4.17 -11.68 -6.05
CA THR A 129 3.16 -10.65 -6.31
C THR A 129 3.74 -9.28 -5.98
N GLY A 130 4.34 -9.14 -4.80
CA GLY A 130 5.01 -7.91 -4.35
C GLY A 130 6.18 -7.50 -5.25
N HIS A 131 6.99 -8.46 -5.71
CA HIS A 131 8.10 -8.23 -6.62
C HIS A 131 7.61 -7.68 -7.96
N HIS A 132 6.63 -8.34 -8.60
CA HIS A 132 6.08 -7.91 -9.88
C HIS A 132 5.38 -6.56 -9.79
N ALA A 133 4.56 -6.36 -8.75
CA ALA A 133 3.86 -5.11 -8.55
C ALA A 133 4.81 -3.95 -8.21
N GLY A 134 5.91 -4.22 -7.49
CA GLY A 134 6.98 -3.25 -7.25
C GLY A 134 7.60 -2.74 -8.56
N ASP A 135 7.80 -3.61 -9.55
CA ASP A 135 8.32 -3.21 -10.87
C ASP A 135 7.31 -2.34 -11.65
N VAL A 136 6.01 -2.66 -11.54
CA VAL A 136 4.95 -1.83 -12.15
C VAL A 136 4.92 -0.43 -11.52
N MET A 137 5.03 -0.34 -10.19
CA MET A 137 5.09 0.95 -9.49
C MET A 137 6.35 1.75 -9.85
N ALA A 138 7.50 1.08 -9.95
CA ALA A 138 8.75 1.71 -10.37
C ALA A 138 8.67 2.27 -11.80
N GLN A 139 8.03 1.56 -12.73
CA GLN A 139 7.79 2.04 -14.10
C GLN A 139 6.78 3.20 -14.14
N GLY A 140 5.75 3.16 -13.29
CA GLY A 140 4.74 4.21 -13.21
C GLY A 140 5.24 5.51 -12.57
N PHE A 141 6.13 5.41 -11.57
CA PHE A 141 6.61 6.54 -10.79
C PHE A 141 8.14 6.52 -10.60
N PRO A 142 8.92 6.55 -11.69
CA PRO A 142 10.37 6.32 -11.65
C PRO A 142 11.11 7.34 -10.80
N ALA A 143 10.60 8.58 -10.69
CA ALA A 143 11.23 9.64 -9.90
C ALA A 143 11.30 9.35 -8.39
N ARG A 144 10.44 8.49 -7.85
CA ARG A 144 10.35 8.23 -6.40
C ARG A 144 10.17 6.76 -6.00
N MET A 145 9.74 5.89 -6.92
CA MET A 145 9.49 4.47 -6.65
C MET A 145 10.49 3.53 -7.35
N SER A 146 11.53 4.06 -7.98
CA SER A 146 12.60 3.24 -8.55
C SER A 146 13.38 2.51 -7.45
N LYS A 147 13.79 1.26 -7.75
CA LYS A 147 14.61 0.46 -6.84
C LYS A 147 16.05 0.99 -6.81
N GLU A 148 16.55 1.28 -5.62
CA GLU A 148 17.97 1.60 -5.35
C GLU A 148 18.71 0.31 -4.94
N GLY A 149 18.90 -0.61 -5.88
CA GLY A 149 19.60 -1.88 -5.65
C GLY A 149 18.70 -3.03 -5.20
N ARG A 150 19.33 -4.08 -4.66
CA ARG A 150 18.67 -5.33 -4.29
C ARG A 150 17.97 -5.22 -2.93
N THR A 151 16.67 -5.53 -2.90
CA THR A 151 15.82 -5.41 -1.72
C THR A 151 15.58 -6.76 -1.05
N ALA A 152 14.97 -6.74 0.15
CA ALA A 152 14.58 -7.96 0.85
C ALA A 152 13.55 -8.79 0.03
N ILE A 153 12.66 -8.11 -0.71
CA ILE A 153 11.71 -8.76 -1.62
C ILE A 153 12.45 -9.50 -2.74
N ASP A 154 13.46 -8.86 -3.36
CA ASP A 154 14.24 -9.48 -4.44
C ASP A 154 15.01 -10.72 -3.92
N VAL A 155 15.65 -10.61 -2.76
CA VAL A 155 16.34 -11.75 -2.11
C VAL A 155 15.40 -12.94 -1.91
N MET A 156 14.24 -12.71 -1.30
CA MET A 156 13.27 -13.77 -1.02
C MET A 156 12.67 -14.37 -2.31
N TYR A 157 12.41 -13.52 -3.31
CA TYR A 157 11.89 -13.95 -4.61
C TYR A 157 12.88 -14.87 -5.33
N GLU A 158 14.16 -14.50 -5.40
CA GLU A 158 15.20 -15.26 -6.11
C GLU A 158 15.40 -16.69 -5.56
N VAL A 159 15.14 -16.91 -4.27
CA VAL A 159 15.25 -18.23 -3.63
C VAL A 159 13.90 -18.95 -3.50
N ASN A 160 12.89 -18.53 -4.26
CA ASN A 160 11.54 -19.11 -4.26
C ASN A 160 10.86 -19.12 -2.88
N ARG A 161 11.10 -18.08 -2.05
CA ARG A 161 10.36 -17.88 -0.80
C ARG A 161 9.20 -16.92 -1.07
N PHE A 162 8.05 -17.47 -1.43
CA PHE A 162 6.89 -16.69 -1.89
C PHE A 162 5.83 -16.41 -0.83
N GLY A 163 6.13 -16.65 0.44
CA GLY A 163 5.21 -16.43 1.56
C GLY A 163 4.33 -17.62 1.86
N GLN A 164 3.08 -17.39 2.28
CA GLN A 164 2.17 -18.44 2.73
C GLN A 164 1.86 -19.47 1.65
N LYS A 165 1.82 -19.05 0.38
CA LYS A 165 1.39 -19.91 -0.72
C LYS A 165 2.31 -21.09 -1.02
N ASN A 166 3.59 -20.99 -0.65
CA ASN A 166 4.55 -22.10 -0.72
C ASN A 166 5.24 -22.35 0.63
N SER A 167 4.59 -21.90 1.70
CA SER A 167 4.96 -22.10 3.10
C SER A 167 6.30 -21.49 3.55
N LYS A 168 6.94 -20.64 2.72
CA LYS A 168 8.24 -20.02 3.03
C LYS A 168 8.29 -18.60 2.49
N GLY A 169 8.50 -17.61 3.36
CA GLY A 169 8.68 -16.21 3.03
C GLY A 169 9.67 -15.57 4.00
N PHE A 170 9.36 -14.39 4.54
CA PHE A 170 10.05 -13.87 5.72
C PHE A 170 9.92 -14.83 6.91
N TYR A 171 8.75 -15.47 7.03
CA TYR A 171 8.48 -16.52 8.00
C TYR A 171 8.34 -17.90 7.32
N ALA A 172 8.46 -18.95 8.13
CA ALA A 172 8.02 -20.29 7.73
C ALA A 172 6.54 -20.48 8.15
N TYR A 173 5.80 -21.25 7.36
CA TYR A 173 4.40 -21.55 7.61
C TYR A 173 4.18 -23.04 7.78
N GLU A 174 3.90 -23.45 9.01
CA GLU A 174 3.54 -24.82 9.36
C GLU A 174 2.02 -24.95 9.47
N GLN A 175 1.47 -26.14 9.29
CA GLN A 175 0.04 -26.35 9.55
C GLN A 175 -0.21 -26.48 11.06
N ASP A 176 -1.15 -25.72 11.59
CA ASP A 176 -1.65 -25.93 12.94
C ASP A 176 -2.54 -27.19 13.03
N LYS A 177 -2.98 -27.54 14.25
CA LYS A 177 -3.85 -28.71 14.49
C LYS A 177 -5.19 -28.66 13.74
N LYS A 178 -5.58 -27.49 13.20
CA LYS A 178 -6.81 -27.24 12.44
C LYS A 178 -6.52 -27.03 10.94
N GLY A 179 -5.30 -27.30 10.48
CA GLY A 179 -4.87 -27.15 9.09
C GLY A 179 -4.67 -25.70 8.63
N LYS A 180 -4.63 -24.72 9.54
CA LYS A 180 -4.36 -23.32 9.20
C LYS A 180 -2.86 -23.02 9.23
N PRO A 181 -2.35 -22.16 8.33
CA PRO A 181 -0.95 -21.77 8.34
C PRO A 181 -0.63 -21.01 9.63
N LYS A 182 0.40 -21.46 10.34
CA LYS A 182 0.96 -20.85 11.53
C LYS A 182 2.32 -20.25 11.19
N LYS A 183 2.46 -18.95 11.44
CA LYS A 183 3.71 -18.19 11.31
C LYS A 183 4.74 -18.68 12.34
N VAL A 184 5.92 -19.10 11.87
CA VAL A 184 7.07 -19.52 12.69
C VAL A 184 8.32 -18.77 12.22
N ALA A 185 9.19 -18.40 13.15
CA ALA A 185 10.47 -17.78 12.82
C ALA A 185 11.36 -18.76 12.05
N ASP A 186 12.08 -18.28 11.05
CA ASP A 186 13.02 -19.08 10.25
C ASP A 186 14.39 -18.39 10.25
N ALA A 187 15.41 -19.06 10.81
CA ALA A 187 16.77 -18.54 10.86
C ALA A 187 17.36 -18.32 9.46
N ALA A 188 16.98 -19.15 8.48
CA ALA A 188 17.45 -19.02 7.10
C ALA A 188 17.04 -17.67 6.48
N SER A 189 15.89 -17.10 6.88
CA SER A 189 15.47 -15.77 6.41
C SER A 189 16.49 -14.69 6.79
N TYR A 190 17.08 -14.77 7.98
CA TYR A 190 18.09 -13.81 8.43
C TYR A 190 19.43 -14.00 7.71
N GLU A 191 19.84 -15.25 7.47
CA GLU A 191 21.05 -15.57 6.70
C GLU A 191 20.96 -15.06 5.26
N LEU A 192 19.80 -15.19 4.63
CA LEU A 192 19.54 -14.71 3.28
C LEU A 192 19.59 -13.18 3.17
N LEU A 193 19.13 -12.47 4.20
CA LEU A 193 19.10 -10.99 4.22
C LEU A 193 20.43 -10.37 4.64
N ALA A 194 21.30 -11.12 5.32
CA ALA A 194 22.57 -10.60 5.82
C ALA A 194 23.47 -9.92 4.75
N PRO A 195 23.55 -10.40 3.49
CA PRO A 195 24.36 -9.75 2.46
C PRO A 195 23.87 -8.37 1.99
N ILE A 196 22.58 -8.06 2.18
CA ILE A 196 21.99 -6.77 1.77
C ILE A 196 21.77 -5.82 2.95
N ALA A 197 21.89 -6.32 4.18
CA ALA A 197 21.65 -5.55 5.40
C ALA A 197 22.96 -5.00 5.97
N LYS A 198 22.91 -3.76 6.45
CA LYS A 198 23.94 -3.20 7.35
C LYS A 198 23.99 -4.01 8.65
N PRO A 199 25.08 -3.87 9.46
CA PRO A 199 25.14 -4.48 10.77
C PRO A 199 23.87 -4.20 11.57
N LYS A 200 23.41 -5.21 12.32
CA LYS A 200 22.17 -5.14 13.09
C LYS A 200 22.15 -3.88 13.95
N GLN A 201 21.09 -3.10 13.83
CA GLN A 201 20.86 -1.88 14.59
C GLN A 201 19.49 -1.95 15.27
N ASP A 202 19.44 -1.51 16.52
CA ASP A 202 18.19 -1.34 17.24
C ASP A 202 17.60 0.02 16.86
N PHE A 203 16.39 -0.01 16.31
CA PHE A 203 15.58 1.17 16.03
C PHE A 203 14.54 1.30 17.12
N ASP A 204 14.36 2.51 17.65
CA ASP A 204 13.23 2.78 18.54
C ASP A 204 11.90 2.67 17.79
N LYS A 205 10.81 2.54 18.55
CA LYS A 205 9.48 2.34 17.99
C LYS A 205 8.98 3.53 17.16
N ASP A 206 9.37 4.75 17.53
CA ASP A 206 8.90 5.96 16.86
C ASP A 206 9.63 6.13 15.52
N ALA A 207 10.91 5.79 15.47
CA ALA A 207 11.71 5.71 14.24
C ALA A 207 11.18 4.63 13.29
N ILE A 208 10.80 3.45 13.80
CA ILE A 208 10.18 2.40 12.96
C ILE A 208 8.85 2.91 12.40
N ILE A 209 7.95 3.45 13.24
CA ILE A 209 6.65 3.96 12.80
C ILE A 209 6.84 5.08 11.77
N ALA A 210 7.70 6.05 12.04
CA ALA A 210 7.96 7.16 11.12
C ALA A 210 8.50 6.65 9.78
N ARG A 211 9.52 5.78 9.80
CA ARG A 211 10.15 5.27 8.59
C ARG A 211 9.21 4.41 7.74
N MET A 212 8.22 3.77 8.35
CA MET A 212 7.18 2.99 7.68
C MET A 212 6.03 3.87 7.15
N MET A 213 5.56 4.81 7.96
CA MET A 213 4.32 5.54 7.70
C MET A 213 4.53 6.80 6.85
N ILE A 214 5.65 7.53 6.98
CA ILE A 214 5.90 8.75 6.20
C ILE A 214 5.79 8.48 4.69
N PRO A 215 6.41 7.43 4.11
CA PRO A 215 6.29 7.14 2.68
C PRO A 215 4.84 6.91 2.23
N MET A 216 4.08 6.16 3.03
CA MET A 216 2.66 5.87 2.75
C MET A 216 1.81 7.13 2.82
N ILE A 217 1.99 7.93 3.88
CA ILE A 217 1.21 9.14 4.11
C ILE A 217 1.49 10.17 3.02
N ASN A 218 2.76 10.38 2.66
CA ASN A 218 3.13 11.28 1.57
C ASN A 218 2.49 10.84 0.25
N GLU A 219 2.45 9.53 -0.04
CA GLU A 219 1.80 9.04 -1.26
C GLU A 219 0.28 9.20 -1.23
N VAL A 220 -0.38 9.04 -0.07
CA VAL A 220 -1.82 9.32 0.08
C VAL A 220 -2.12 10.80 -0.18
N VAL A 221 -1.29 11.70 0.33
CA VAL A 221 -1.41 13.14 0.07
C VAL A 221 -1.26 13.42 -1.42
N LEU A 222 -0.24 12.85 -2.07
CA LEU A 222 -0.05 12.99 -3.52
C LEU A 222 -1.24 12.46 -4.32
N CYS A 223 -1.82 11.32 -3.92
CA CYS A 223 -3.03 10.79 -4.56
C CYS A 223 -4.22 11.77 -4.47
N LEU A 224 -4.36 12.52 -3.37
CA LEU A 224 -5.38 13.56 -3.27
C LEU A 224 -5.03 14.78 -4.14
N GLU A 225 -3.77 15.22 -4.13
CA GLU A 225 -3.30 16.36 -4.93
C GLU A 225 -3.41 16.14 -6.43
N GLU A 226 -3.09 14.93 -6.90
CA GLU A 226 -3.19 14.50 -8.29
C GLU A 226 -4.63 14.16 -8.71
N GLY A 227 -5.59 14.23 -7.78
CA GLY A 227 -6.99 13.90 -8.04
C GLY A 227 -7.24 12.42 -8.32
N ILE A 228 -6.39 11.52 -7.84
CA ILE A 228 -6.63 10.06 -7.89
C ILE A 228 -7.82 9.69 -7.02
N VAL A 229 -7.91 10.28 -5.83
CA VAL A 229 -9.05 10.17 -4.92
C VAL A 229 -9.67 11.56 -4.74
N ALA A 230 -11.00 11.65 -4.65
CA ALA A 230 -11.66 12.95 -4.74
C ALA A 230 -11.60 13.75 -3.42
N THR A 231 -11.66 13.06 -2.28
CA THR A 231 -11.72 13.72 -0.96
C THR A 231 -10.91 12.98 0.11
N PRO A 232 -10.49 13.67 1.19
CA PRO A 232 -9.89 13.03 2.35
C PRO A 232 -10.74 11.89 2.94
N ALA A 233 -12.06 12.05 2.95
CA ALA A 233 -12.99 11.05 3.48
C ALA A 233 -12.97 9.75 2.67
N GLU A 234 -12.95 9.85 1.34
CA GLU A 234 -12.87 8.70 0.44
C GLU A 234 -11.52 7.97 0.54
N ALA A 235 -10.44 8.73 0.69
CA ALA A 235 -9.12 8.17 0.92
C ALA A 235 -9.05 7.40 2.24
N ASP A 236 -9.51 8.02 3.33
CA ASP A 236 -9.49 7.40 4.65
C ASP A 236 -10.33 6.12 4.70
N ILE A 237 -11.54 6.14 4.15
CA ILE A 237 -12.40 4.96 4.14
C ILE A 237 -11.81 3.85 3.27
N ALA A 238 -11.18 4.18 2.13
CA ALA A 238 -10.49 3.20 1.30
C ALA A 238 -9.32 2.53 2.05
N LEU A 239 -8.57 3.25 2.88
CA LEU A 239 -7.48 2.62 3.65
C LEU A 239 -8.01 1.78 4.82
N VAL A 240 -9.03 2.26 5.52
CA VAL A 240 -9.65 1.52 6.63
C VAL A 240 -10.28 0.22 6.12
N TYR A 241 -10.99 0.25 4.98
CA TYR A 241 -11.68 -0.92 4.43
C TYR A 241 -10.83 -1.78 3.50
N GLY A 242 -9.80 -1.22 2.86
CA GLY A 242 -8.93 -1.91 1.91
C GLY A 242 -7.69 -2.53 2.54
N LEU A 243 -7.01 -1.79 3.41
CA LEU A 243 -5.76 -2.24 4.06
C LEU A 243 -5.96 -2.64 5.52
N GLY A 244 -7.10 -2.29 6.12
CA GLY A 244 -7.29 -2.42 7.56
C GLY A 244 -6.52 -1.36 8.33
N PHE A 245 -6.42 -0.13 7.79
CA PHE A 245 -5.83 1.00 8.53
C PHE A 245 -6.51 1.12 9.91
N PRO A 246 -5.76 1.32 11.01
CA PRO A 246 -6.32 1.18 12.36
C PRO A 246 -7.54 2.09 12.56
N PRO A 247 -8.75 1.55 12.80
CA PRO A 247 -9.98 2.36 12.82
C PRO A 247 -9.97 3.45 13.90
N PHE A 248 -9.29 3.21 15.02
CA PHE A 248 -9.13 4.19 16.10
C PHE A 248 -8.21 5.37 15.73
N ARG A 249 -7.50 5.30 14.60
CA ARG A 249 -6.75 6.41 13.98
C ARG A 249 -7.55 7.10 12.86
N GLY A 250 -8.72 6.57 12.50
CA GLY A 250 -9.69 7.13 11.54
C GLY A 250 -9.31 7.04 10.05
N GLY A 251 -8.03 7.03 9.72
CA GLY A 251 -7.51 7.09 8.36
C GLY A 251 -6.24 7.93 8.32
N VAL A 252 -5.62 8.10 7.16
CA VAL A 252 -4.38 8.86 7.02
C VAL A 252 -4.60 10.35 7.23
N PHE A 253 -5.65 10.93 6.65
CA PHE A 253 -5.93 12.36 6.80
C PHE A 253 -6.40 12.68 8.22
N ARG A 254 -7.24 11.83 8.83
CA ARG A 254 -7.59 11.96 10.25
C ARG A 254 -6.37 11.84 11.16
N TYR A 255 -5.46 10.91 10.84
CA TYR A 255 -4.21 10.73 11.60
C TYR A 255 -3.29 11.96 11.48
N LEU A 256 -3.16 12.53 10.28
CA LEU A 256 -2.42 13.78 10.03
C LEU A 256 -2.99 14.94 10.86
N ASP A 257 -4.31 15.13 10.85
CA ASP A 257 -4.97 16.19 11.65
C ASP A 257 -4.80 15.96 13.17
N THR A 258 -4.75 14.69 13.61
CA THR A 258 -4.55 14.34 15.02
C THR A 258 -3.12 14.65 15.50
N ILE A 259 -2.11 14.43 14.65
CA ILE A 259 -0.71 14.78 14.96
C ILE A 259 -0.49 16.29 14.81
N GLY A 260 -1.18 16.92 13.86
CA GLY A 260 -0.94 18.29 13.41
C GLY A 260 0.06 18.34 12.25
N LEU A 261 -0.31 19.04 11.17
CA LEU A 261 0.49 19.07 9.94
C LEU A 261 1.89 19.64 10.16
N ALA A 262 2.04 20.69 10.97
CA ALA A 262 3.35 21.26 11.27
C ALA A 262 4.28 20.27 12.00
N ALA A 263 3.74 19.49 12.93
CA ALA A 263 4.49 18.45 13.64
C ALA A 263 4.85 17.29 12.70
N TYR A 264 3.93 16.89 11.82
CA TYR A 264 4.19 15.87 10.80
C TYR A 264 5.30 16.30 9.83
N VAL A 265 5.25 17.52 9.30
CA VAL A 265 6.28 18.06 8.39
C VAL A 265 7.65 18.06 9.08
N ALA A 266 7.73 18.56 10.31
CA ALA A 266 8.97 18.58 11.07
C ALA A 266 9.52 17.16 11.35
N GLN A 267 8.64 16.19 11.59
CA GLN A 267 9.04 14.78 11.75
C GLN A 267 9.54 14.20 10.41
N ALA A 268 8.82 14.43 9.31
CA ALA A 268 9.19 13.92 8.00
C ALA A 268 10.54 14.49 7.50
N ASP A 269 10.82 15.76 7.81
CA ASP A 269 12.09 16.41 7.46
C ASP A 269 13.31 15.74 8.10
N GLN A 270 13.17 15.09 9.27
CA GLN A 270 14.25 14.32 9.89
C GLN A 270 14.64 13.07 9.08
N TYR A 271 13.76 12.61 8.19
CA TYR A 271 13.95 11.41 7.37
C TYR A 271 14.05 11.73 5.87
N ALA A 272 14.06 13.00 5.47
CA ALA A 272 14.07 13.42 4.06
C ALA A 272 15.27 12.90 3.26
N ASP A 273 16.40 12.64 3.94
CA ASP A 273 17.62 12.08 3.34
C ASP A 273 17.49 10.58 3.01
N LEU A 274 16.47 9.89 3.52
CA LEU A 274 16.23 8.49 3.20
C LEU A 274 15.72 8.28 1.77
N GLY A 275 15.25 9.34 1.10
CA GLY A 275 14.91 9.32 -0.31
C GLY A 275 13.67 10.15 -0.66
N PRO A 276 13.29 10.23 -1.94
CA PRO A 276 12.19 11.07 -2.41
C PRO A 276 10.84 10.79 -1.75
N LEU A 277 10.56 9.53 -1.37
CA LEU A 277 9.32 9.13 -0.69
C LEU A 277 9.15 9.77 0.69
N TYR A 278 10.25 10.19 1.33
CA TYR A 278 10.22 10.84 2.64
C TYR A 278 10.04 12.35 2.56
N ARG A 279 10.10 12.93 1.35
CA ARG A 279 9.96 14.37 1.14
C ARG A 279 8.49 14.74 1.03
N VAL A 280 8.06 15.64 1.91
CA VAL A 280 6.71 16.20 1.91
C VAL A 280 6.49 17.11 0.71
N SER A 281 5.30 17.06 0.10
CA SER A 281 4.90 17.93 -1.02
C SER A 281 4.89 19.41 -0.61
N ASP A 282 5.13 20.29 -1.57
CA ASP A 282 5.11 21.74 -1.34
C ASP A 282 3.75 22.21 -0.84
N ARG A 283 2.66 21.65 -1.39
CA ARG A 283 1.30 21.98 -0.98
C ARG A 283 1.01 21.56 0.46
N LEU A 284 1.48 20.40 0.92
CA LEU A 284 1.31 20.01 2.32
C LEU A 284 2.10 20.92 3.27
N ARG A 285 3.29 21.38 2.85
CA ARG A 285 4.07 22.38 3.62
C ARG A 285 3.34 23.72 3.70
N GLU A 286 2.77 24.19 2.60
CA GLU A 286 1.98 25.42 2.57
C GLU A 286 0.75 25.32 3.50
N MET A 287 0.02 24.20 3.45
CA MET A 287 -1.09 23.94 4.36
C MET A 287 -0.65 23.94 5.82
N ALA A 288 0.47 23.31 6.14
CA ALA A 288 1.04 23.29 7.48
C ALA A 288 1.44 24.71 7.96
N ALA A 289 2.05 25.52 7.09
CA ALA A 289 2.44 26.89 7.41
C ALA A 289 1.24 27.82 7.64
N GLN A 290 0.11 27.54 6.99
CA GLN A 290 -1.15 28.28 7.16
C GLN A 290 -1.98 27.80 8.36
N GLY A 291 -1.59 26.70 9.01
CA GLY A 291 -2.35 26.10 10.11
C GLY A 291 -3.64 25.40 9.67
N ASN A 292 -3.71 24.97 8.41
CA ASN A 292 -4.87 24.26 7.87
C ASN A 292 -4.91 22.80 8.34
N THR A 293 -6.10 22.20 8.24
CA THR A 293 -6.38 20.77 8.43
C THR A 293 -7.04 20.19 7.19
N PHE A 294 -7.11 18.85 7.09
CA PHE A 294 -7.85 18.18 6.02
C PHE A 294 -9.36 18.11 6.28
N TYR A 295 -9.75 18.07 7.56
CA TYR A 295 -11.15 18.10 8.02
C TYR A 295 -11.50 19.36 8.79
#